data_AF-A0AAW3HWY1-F1
#
_entry.id   AF-A0AAW3HWY1-F1
#
_cell.length_a   1.000
_cell.length_b   1.000
_cell.length_c   1.000
_cell.angle_alpha   90.00
_cell.angle_beta   90.00
_cell.angle_gamma   90.00
#
_symmetry.space_group_name_H-M   'P 1'
#
loop_
_entity.id
_entity.type
_entity.pdbx_description
1 polymer ?
#
loop_
_entity_poly.entity_id
_entity_poly.type
_entity_poly.pdbx_seq_one_letter_code
_entity_poly.pdbx_strand_id
1 'polypeptide(L)'
;MGDMGDFWRDVKPALKERSQQKRADNREQSARSLTDAGIQFLSRNAGAHLIVTGANGHTYDFWPGIGLWRTRGSTKDHRGVRSLIRAAQPTTKESHD
;
A
#
# COMPACT_ATOMS: atom_id res chain seq x y z
N MET A 1 -37.88 6.19 21.42
CA MET A 1 -36.48 5.84 21.13
C MET A 1 -36.21 6.09 19.65
N GLY A 2 -35.86 7.31 19.29
CA GLY A 2 -35.61 7.71 17.91
C GLY A 2 -34.56 8.81 17.91
N ASP A 3 -33.29 8.43 18.09
CA ASP A 3 -32.14 9.36 18.05
C ASP A 3 -30.85 8.56 17.83
N MET A 4 -30.84 7.70 16.82
CA MET A 4 -29.60 7.06 16.36
C MET A 4 -29.55 7.02 14.83
N GLY A 5 -30.70 6.90 14.15
CA GLY A 5 -30.78 6.88 12.69
C GLY A 5 -30.27 8.16 12.00
N ASP A 6 -30.57 9.34 12.55
CA ASP A 6 -30.12 10.62 11.98
C ASP A 6 -28.65 10.94 12.31
N PHE A 7 -28.17 10.59 13.50
CA PHE A 7 -26.74 10.73 13.84
C PHE A 7 -25.84 9.94 12.86
N TRP A 8 -26.27 8.74 12.43
CA TRP A 8 -25.55 7.96 11.43
C TRP A 8 -25.70 8.47 9.99
N ARG A 9 -26.67 9.35 9.68
CA ARG A 9 -26.84 9.92 8.33
C ARG A 9 -25.81 10.99 8.03
N ASP A 10 -25.53 11.88 8.98
CA ASP A 10 -24.55 12.97 8.81
C ASP A 10 -23.09 12.55 9.08
N VAL A 11 -22.88 11.50 9.89
CA VAL A 11 -21.53 11.01 10.23
C VAL A 11 -20.95 10.14 9.11
N LYS A 12 -21.79 9.44 8.33
CA LYS A 12 -21.37 8.62 7.18
C LYS A 12 -20.61 9.38 6.09
N PRO A 13 -21.08 10.55 5.59
CA PRO A 13 -20.35 11.31 4.56
C PRO A 13 -19.02 11.85 5.09
N ALA A 14 -18.99 12.47 6.28
CA ALA A 14 -17.77 13.00 6.87
C ALA A 14 -16.70 11.93 7.15
N LEU A 15 -17.10 10.74 7.65
CA LEU A 15 -16.19 9.60 7.81
C LEU A 15 -15.71 9.07 6.46
N LYS A 16 -16.56 9.09 5.43
CA LYS A 16 -16.22 8.63 4.08
C LYS A 16 -15.20 9.55 3.43
N GLU A 17 -15.37 10.86 3.54
CA GLU A 17 -14.41 11.87 3.04
C GLU A 17 -13.06 11.75 3.75
N ARG A 18 -13.05 11.69 5.08
CA ARG A 18 -11.81 11.51 5.86
C ARG A 18 -11.09 10.20 5.51
N SER A 19 -11.87 9.14 5.27
CA SER A 19 -11.34 7.84 4.86
C SER A 19 -10.82 7.85 3.42
N GLN A 20 -11.41 8.63 2.51
CA GLN A 20 -10.92 8.81 1.15
C GLN A 20 -9.63 9.61 1.12
N GLN A 21 -9.57 10.70 1.90
CA GLN A 21 -8.40 11.57 2.00
C GLN A 21 -7.22 10.80 2.58
N LYS A 22 -7.41 10.08 3.69
CA LYS A 22 -6.38 9.19 4.26
C LYS A 22 -5.89 8.13 3.26
N ARG A 23 -6.76 7.59 2.41
CA ARG A 23 -6.35 6.65 1.36
C ARG A 23 -5.55 7.35 0.27
N ALA A 24 -5.89 8.58 -0.11
CA ALA A 24 -5.11 9.36 -1.06
C ALA A 24 -3.72 9.70 -0.51
N ASP A 25 -3.64 10.17 0.74
CA ASP A 25 -2.37 10.41 1.44
C ASP A 25 -1.51 9.14 1.48
N ASN A 26 -2.11 8.00 1.85
CA ASN A 26 -1.39 6.73 1.88
C ASN A 26 -0.87 6.31 0.50
N ARG A 27 -1.60 6.59 -0.59
CA ARG A 27 -1.14 6.32 -1.96
C ARG A 27 0.08 7.16 -2.30
N GLU A 28 0.02 8.46 -2.04
CA GLU A 28 1.10 9.38 -2.32
C GLU A 28 2.34 9.06 -1.48
N GLN A 29 2.18 8.90 -0.17
CA GLN A 29 3.27 8.59 0.75
C GLN A 29 3.92 7.24 0.41
N SER A 30 3.13 6.22 0.11
CA SER A 30 3.69 4.90 -0.21
C SER A 30 4.40 4.90 -1.57
N ALA A 31 3.87 5.61 -2.56
CA ALA A 31 4.54 5.79 -3.85
C ALA A 31 5.87 6.54 -3.68
N ARG A 32 5.89 7.61 -2.87
CA ARG A 32 7.12 8.34 -2.52
C ARG A 32 8.16 7.44 -1.85
N SER A 33 7.76 6.62 -0.86
CA SER A 33 8.68 5.68 -0.22
C SER A 33 9.27 4.65 -1.19
N LEU A 34 8.50 4.20 -2.18
CA LEU A 34 9.01 3.29 -3.22
C LEU A 34 9.99 4.00 -4.16
N THR A 35 9.69 5.23 -4.57
CA THR A 35 10.58 6.06 -5.40
C THR A 35 11.88 6.39 -4.66
N ASP A 36 11.79 6.79 -3.39
CA ASP A 36 12.94 7.08 -2.52
C ASP A 36 13.84 5.87 -2.34
N ALA A 37 13.25 4.68 -2.19
CA ALA A 37 13.97 3.41 -2.15
C ALA A 37 14.56 2.98 -3.52
N GLY A 38 14.37 3.77 -4.58
CA GLY A 38 14.85 3.47 -5.93
C GLY A 38 14.12 2.31 -6.61
N ILE A 39 12.94 1.93 -6.13
CA ILE A 39 12.21 0.76 -6.63
C ILE A 39 11.29 1.19 -7.78
N GLN A 40 11.39 0.48 -8.90
CA GLN A 40 10.49 0.69 -10.03
C GLN A 40 9.11 0.08 -9.74
N PHE A 41 8.07 0.89 -9.96
CA PHE A 41 6.69 0.45 -9.84
C PHE A 41 5.81 1.05 -10.94
N LEU A 42 4.78 0.29 -11.31
CA LEU A 42 3.73 0.72 -12.23
C LEU A 42 2.47 1.05 -11.44
N SER A 43 2.04 2.30 -11.53
CA SER A 43 0.77 2.73 -10.95
C SER A 43 -0.40 2.37 -11.85
N ARG A 44 -1.41 1.70 -11.29
CA ARG A 44 -2.69 1.35 -11.94
C ARG A 44 -3.86 1.93 -11.13
N ASN A 45 -4.97 2.21 -11.81
CA ASN A 45 -6.20 2.75 -11.20
C ASN A 45 -5.92 3.98 -10.32
N ALA A 46 -5.22 4.98 -10.87
CA ALA A 46 -4.86 6.21 -10.17
C ALA A 46 -4.12 5.98 -8.83
N GLY A 47 -3.21 5.00 -8.78
CA GLY A 47 -2.43 4.68 -7.60
C GLY A 47 -3.15 3.81 -6.57
N ALA A 48 -4.37 3.31 -6.86
CA ALA A 48 -5.04 2.37 -5.97
C ALA A 48 -4.35 0.99 -5.95
N HIS A 49 -3.66 0.63 -7.02
CA HIS A 49 -2.87 -0.59 -7.12
C HIS A 49 -1.51 -0.25 -7.77
N LEU A 50 -0.42 -0.63 -7.11
CA LEU A 50 0.95 -0.43 -7.56
C LEU A 50 1.57 -1.81 -7.81
N ILE A 51 2.04 -2.04 -9.04
CA ILE A 51 2.78 -3.26 -9.39
C ILE A 51 4.26 -2.93 -9.25
N VAL A 52 4.88 -3.48 -8.22
CA VAL A 52 6.27 -3.21 -7.85
C VAL A 52 7.16 -4.31 -8.41
N THR A 53 8.21 -3.96 -9.14
CA THR A 53 9.19 -4.91 -9.66
C THR A 53 10.40 -4.90 -8.76
N GLY A 54 10.64 -6.02 -8.06
CA GLY A 54 11.81 -6.19 -7.20
C GLY A 54 13.07 -6.46 -7.99
N ALA A 55 14.22 -6.13 -7.40
CA ALA A 55 15.54 -6.38 -7.97
C ALA A 55 15.88 -7.87 -8.10
N ASN A 56 15.18 -8.73 -7.35
CA ASN A 56 15.28 -10.19 -7.41
C ASN A 56 14.50 -10.81 -8.59
N GLY A 57 13.89 -10.00 -9.47
CA GLY A 57 13.07 -10.48 -10.58
C GLY A 57 11.64 -10.87 -10.17
N HIS A 58 11.28 -10.75 -8.88
CA HIS A 58 9.90 -10.96 -8.43
C HIS A 58 9.05 -9.71 -8.65
N THR A 59 7.78 -9.93 -8.95
CA THR A 59 6.78 -8.86 -9.04
C THR A 59 5.87 -8.91 -7.81
N TYR A 60 5.54 -7.75 -7.28
CA TYR A 60 4.70 -7.59 -6.10
C TYR A 60 3.49 -6.71 -6.42
N ASP A 61 2.30 -7.19 -6.10
CA ASP A 61 1.06 -6.41 -6.17
C ASP A 61 0.90 -5.66 -4.83
N PHE A 62 0.78 -4.34 -4.85
CA PHE A 62 0.68 -3.51 -3.65
C PHE A 62 -0.52 -2.57 -3.70
N TRP A 63 -1.38 -2.64 -2.69
CA TRP A 63 -2.53 -1.78 -2.48
C TRP A 63 -2.26 -0.77 -1.36
N PRO A 64 -1.69 0.41 -1.69
CA PRO A 64 -1.32 1.41 -0.68
C PRO A 64 -2.51 1.96 0.11
N GLY A 65 -3.73 1.93 -0.46
CA GLY A 65 -4.94 2.38 0.24
C GLY A 65 -5.24 1.62 1.53
N ILE A 66 -4.87 0.33 1.60
CA ILE A 66 -5.00 -0.52 2.80
C ILE A 66 -3.63 -1.00 3.33
N GLY A 67 -2.55 -0.64 2.66
CA GLY A 67 -1.19 -1.05 2.99
C GLY A 67 -0.93 -2.54 2.80
N LEU A 68 -1.72 -3.25 1.99
CA LEU A 68 -1.57 -4.68 1.75
C LEU A 68 -0.73 -4.91 0.50
N TRP A 69 0.20 -5.85 0.53
CA TRP A 69 0.92 -6.30 -0.67
C TRP A 69 1.04 -7.81 -0.69
N ARG A 70 1.22 -8.37 -1.88
CA ARG A 70 1.47 -9.80 -2.09
C ARG A 70 2.52 -9.99 -3.17
N THR A 71 3.29 -11.07 -3.07
CA THR A 71 4.16 -11.49 -4.17
C THR A 71 3.32 -12.18 -5.23
N ARG A 72 3.49 -11.83 -6.50
CA ARG A 72 2.78 -12.46 -7.61
C ARG A 72 3.18 -13.94 -7.69
N GLY A 73 2.19 -14.84 -7.63
CA GLY A 73 2.41 -16.29 -7.54
C GLY A 73 2.51 -16.82 -6.10
N SER A 74 2.47 -15.96 -5.09
CA SER A 74 2.33 -16.38 -3.68
C SER A 74 0.89 -16.19 -3.20
N THR A 75 0.48 -17.04 -2.25
CA THR A 75 -0.78 -16.91 -1.50
C THR A 75 -0.61 -16.15 -0.19
N LYS A 76 0.61 -15.68 0.12
CA LYS A 76 0.90 -14.96 1.36
C LYS A 76 0.64 -13.47 1.19
N ASP A 77 -0.27 -12.98 2.01
CA ASP A 77 -0.52 -11.55 2.16
C ASP A 77 0.45 -10.95 3.18
N HIS A 78 1.00 -9.80 2.82
CA HIS A 78 1.89 -9.01 3.65
C HIS A 78 1.35 -7.59 3.81
N ARG A 79 1.83 -6.87 4.81
CA ARG A 79 1.39 -5.49 5.08
C ARG A 79 2.56 -4.53 5.26
N GLY A 80 2.31 -3.27 4.93
CA GLY A 80 3.22 -2.15 5.09
C GLY A 80 4.17 -1.96 3.91
N VAL A 81 4.33 -0.70 3.50
CA VAL A 81 5.26 -0.32 2.41
C VAL A 81 6.72 -0.61 2.77
N ARG A 82 7.12 -0.46 4.04
CA ARG A 82 8.49 -0.76 4.49
C ARG A 82 8.86 -2.24 4.32
N SER A 83 7.89 -3.14 4.59
CA SER A 83 8.09 -4.58 4.42
C SER A 83 8.21 -4.95 2.94
N LEU A 84 7.40 -4.31 2.09
CA LEU A 84 7.49 -4.44 0.63
C LEU A 84 8.85 -3.97 0.10
N ILE A 85 9.32 -2.79 0.53
CA ILE A 85 10.63 -2.25 0.15
C ILE A 85 11.74 -3.24 0.50
N ARG A 86 11.72 -3.78 1.72
CA ARG A 86 12.70 -4.78 2.16
C ARG A 86 12.64 -6.07 1.35
N ALA A 87 11.46 -6.49 0.89
CA ALA A 87 11.31 -7.68 0.08
C ALA A 87 11.71 -7.47 -1.39
N ALA A 88 11.50 -6.26 -1.91
CA ALA A 88 11.79 -5.88 -3.29
C ALA A 88 13.27 -5.49 -3.50
N GLN A 89 13.92 -4.96 -2.48
CA GLN A 89 15.36 -4.71 -2.51
C GLN A 89 16.16 -6.02 -2.49
N PRO A 90 17.33 -6.06 -3.13
CA PRO A 90 18.21 -7.21 -3.00
C PRO A 90 18.58 -7.32 -1.52
N THR A 91 18.29 -8.47 -0.90
CA THR A 91 18.86 -8.75 0.41
C THR A 91 20.37 -8.76 0.20
N THR A 92 21.05 -7.68 0.59
CA THR A 92 22.48 -7.75 0.82
C THR A 92 22.64 -8.70 2.00
N LYS A 93 22.70 -10.00 1.70
CA LYS A 93 23.29 -10.98 2.58
C LYS A 93 24.78 -10.66 2.48
N GLU A 94 25.20 -9.65 3.21
CA GLU A 94 26.58 -9.59 3.64
C GLU A 94 26.73 -10.78 4.60
N SER A 95 27.14 -11.91 4.02
CA SER A 95 27.76 -13.00 4.76
C SER A 95 28.88 -12.39 5.59
N HIS A 96 28.68 -12.33 6.90
CA HIS A 96 29.82 -12.28 7.80
C HIS A 96 30.11 -13.72 8.21
N ASP A 97 31.21 -14.18 7.62
CA ASP A 97 32.17 -15.23 7.99
C ASP A 97 31.99 -15.85 9.39
#